data_AF-A0A366ZPX4-F1
#
_entry.id   AF-A0A366ZPX4-F1
#
_cell.length_a   1.000
_cell.length_b   1.000
_cell.length_c   1.000
_cell.angle_alpha   90.00
_cell.angle_beta   90.00
_cell.angle_gamma   90.00
#
_symmetry.space_group_name_H-M   'P 1'
#
loop_
_entity.id
_entity.type
_entity.pdbx_description
1 polymer ?
#
loop_
_entity_poly.entity_id
_entity_poly.type
_entity_poly.pdbx_seq_one_letter_code
_entity_poly.pdbx_strand_id
1 'polypeptide(L)'
;MSLPDRPARETVRVEADSAEIEAPRQEAVTAVLDEGERVERAWTAEDFADKDWTHPDTRPRMRGWLHLFSFFGAIVAGAVLIPLAYVESVRAGLSVTLYCLTICGLFGVSALYHRRRWSPRGWRIMKRLDHSMIFLFIAGTYTPFALLAVDEVTGFWVLAVVWIGALAGVTLKMTWPTAPRWVGVPLYIALGWVAVFVLTDILHFAGVASLVLLAAGGVLYTLGGLAYALKKPNPWPGTFGYHEVFHAMTVVAAICHYIAVYFAMYKSPLT
;
A
#
# COMPACT_ATOMS: atom_id res chain seq x y z
N MET A 1 -19.87 -25.92 -15.01
CA MET A 1 -18.92 -26.70 -15.82
C MET A 1 -17.78 -27.11 -14.90
N SER A 2 -17.71 -28.37 -14.52
CA SER A 2 -16.62 -28.90 -13.69
C SER A 2 -15.32 -28.89 -14.51
N LEU A 3 -14.25 -28.35 -13.93
CA LEU A 3 -12.92 -28.37 -14.56
C LEU A 3 -12.49 -29.84 -14.78
N PRO A 4 -11.88 -30.18 -15.93
CA PRO A 4 -11.38 -31.54 -16.17
C PRO A 4 -10.31 -31.94 -15.14
N ASP A 5 -10.29 -33.23 -14.79
CA ASP A 5 -9.31 -33.82 -13.88
C ASP A 5 -7.96 -33.91 -14.61
N ARG A 6 -6.96 -33.16 -14.12
CA ARG A 6 -5.65 -32.95 -14.78
C ARG A 6 -4.50 -33.33 -13.83
N PRO A 7 -3.36 -33.83 -14.35
CA PRO A 7 -2.28 -34.36 -13.54
C PRO A 7 -1.65 -33.31 -12.60
N ALA A 8 -1.51 -33.67 -11.33
CA ALA A 8 -1.09 -32.78 -10.24
C ALA A 8 0.31 -32.13 -10.38
N ARG A 9 1.18 -32.68 -11.24
CA ARG A 9 2.60 -32.30 -11.36
C ARG A 9 2.89 -31.25 -12.43
N GLU A 10 1.90 -30.83 -13.22
CA GLU A 10 2.12 -29.81 -14.25
C GLU A 10 2.36 -28.44 -13.60
N THR A 11 3.44 -27.76 -13.99
CA THR A 11 3.71 -26.38 -13.57
C THR A 11 2.74 -25.44 -14.27
N VAL A 12 2.00 -24.65 -13.49
CA VAL A 12 0.99 -23.71 -13.98
C VAL A 12 1.21 -22.34 -13.40
N ARG A 13 0.60 -21.33 -14.02
CA ARG A 13 0.49 -19.99 -13.45
C ARG A 13 -0.90 -19.81 -12.89
N VAL A 14 -0.96 -19.38 -11.63
CA VAL A 14 -2.21 -19.10 -10.92
C VAL A 14 -2.27 -17.63 -10.59
N GLU A 15 -3.35 -16.96 -11.01
CA GLU A 15 -3.62 -15.57 -10.67
C GLU A 15 -4.45 -15.52 -9.37
N ALA A 16 -3.90 -14.82 -8.36
CA ALA A 16 -4.54 -14.61 -7.07
C ALA A 16 -4.31 -13.18 -6.57
N ASP A 17 -5.43 -12.50 -6.27
CA ASP A 17 -5.46 -11.06 -5.96
C ASP A 17 -4.65 -10.21 -6.97
N SER A 18 -4.70 -10.63 -8.24
CA SER A 18 -3.98 -10.03 -9.37
C SER A 18 -2.43 -10.03 -9.28
N ALA A 19 -1.85 -10.91 -8.46
CA ALA A 19 -0.45 -11.32 -8.52
C ALA A 19 -0.34 -12.76 -9.07
N GLU A 20 0.81 -13.11 -9.67
CA GLU A 20 1.04 -14.42 -10.28
C GLU A 20 1.93 -15.30 -9.40
N ILE A 21 1.47 -16.54 -9.19
CA ILE A 21 2.23 -17.63 -8.56
C ILE A 21 2.70 -18.58 -9.65
N GLU A 22 3.96 -18.99 -9.60
CA GLU A 22 4.55 -19.97 -10.53
C GLU A 22 4.97 -21.23 -9.76
N ALA A 23 4.21 -22.32 -9.91
CA ALA A 23 4.45 -23.60 -9.23
C ALA A 23 3.63 -24.74 -9.87
N PRO A 24 3.87 -26.02 -9.50
CA PRO A 24 2.94 -27.11 -9.80
C PRO A 24 1.50 -26.77 -9.40
N ARG A 25 0.51 -27.13 -10.23
CA ARG A 25 -0.90 -26.72 -10.08
C ARG A 25 -1.47 -26.94 -8.70
N GLN A 26 -1.27 -28.12 -8.15
CA GLN A 26 -1.79 -28.45 -6.83
C GLN A 26 -1.16 -27.57 -5.74
N GLU A 27 0.13 -27.25 -5.85
CA GLU A 27 0.84 -26.40 -4.90
C GLU A 27 0.38 -24.94 -5.01
N ALA A 28 0.28 -24.42 -6.24
CA ALA A 28 -0.15 -23.05 -6.50
C ALA A 28 -1.61 -22.83 -6.05
N VAL A 29 -2.54 -23.73 -6.40
CA VAL A 29 -3.95 -23.64 -6.01
C VAL A 29 -4.11 -23.75 -4.49
N THR A 30 -3.44 -24.71 -3.85
CA THR A 30 -3.48 -24.87 -2.38
C THR A 30 -3.00 -23.59 -1.69
N ALA A 31 -1.89 -22.99 -2.15
CA ALA A 31 -1.36 -21.77 -1.55
C ALA A 31 -2.32 -20.58 -1.63
N VAL A 32 -3.07 -20.44 -2.72
CA VAL A 32 -4.09 -19.39 -2.89
C VAL A 32 -5.25 -19.59 -1.92
N LEU A 33 -5.76 -20.82 -1.84
CA LEU A 33 -6.89 -21.17 -0.98
C LEU A 33 -6.54 -21.06 0.51
N ASP A 34 -5.32 -21.44 0.90
CA ASP A 34 -4.83 -21.33 2.28
C ASP A 34 -4.69 -19.87 2.76
N GLU A 35 -4.50 -18.93 1.83
CA GLU A 35 -4.51 -17.49 2.11
C GLU A 35 -5.92 -16.88 1.99
N GLY A 36 -6.96 -17.70 1.84
CA GLY A 36 -8.37 -17.27 1.78
C GLY A 36 -8.74 -16.54 0.49
N GLU A 37 -7.90 -16.63 -0.54
CA GLU A 37 -8.14 -16.03 -1.85
C GLU A 37 -8.87 -16.98 -2.78
N ARG A 38 -9.52 -16.40 -3.80
CA ARG A 38 -10.06 -17.17 -4.91
C ARG A 38 -9.02 -17.25 -6.00
N VAL A 39 -8.87 -18.43 -6.58
CA VAL A 39 -8.20 -18.58 -7.88
C VAL A 39 -9.05 -17.85 -8.90
N GLU A 40 -8.57 -16.69 -9.37
CA GLU A 40 -9.33 -15.90 -10.35
C GLU A 40 -9.29 -16.60 -11.71
N ARG A 41 -8.10 -17.10 -12.08
CA ARG A 41 -7.86 -17.90 -13.29
C ARG A 41 -6.66 -18.84 -13.08
N ALA A 42 -6.68 -20.00 -13.73
CA ALA A 42 -5.57 -20.96 -13.79
C ALA A 42 -5.53 -21.56 -15.20
N TRP A 43 -4.36 -21.57 -15.83
CA TRP A 43 -4.19 -22.16 -17.16
C TRP A 43 -2.99 -23.11 -17.20
N THR A 44 -2.98 -24.02 -18.18
CA THR A 44 -1.91 -24.99 -18.44
C THR A 44 -1.36 -24.85 -19.87
N ALA A 45 -0.21 -25.48 -20.18
CA ALA A 45 0.36 -25.42 -21.53
C ALA A 45 -0.53 -26.14 -22.56
N GLU A 46 -1.25 -27.18 -22.11
CA GLU A 46 -2.23 -27.91 -22.92
C GLU A 46 -3.46 -27.05 -23.33
N ASP A 47 -3.81 -26.00 -22.58
CA ASP A 47 -4.92 -25.09 -22.95
C ASP A 47 -4.65 -24.32 -24.25
N PHE A 48 -3.39 -24.26 -24.68
CA PHE A 48 -2.96 -23.52 -25.87
C PHE A 48 -2.45 -24.43 -26.99
N ALA A 49 -2.50 -25.77 -26.79
CA ALA A 49 -2.07 -26.79 -27.75
C ALA A 49 -0.65 -26.59 -28.33
N ASP A 50 0.23 -25.94 -27.57
CA ASP A 50 1.59 -25.60 -27.98
C ASP A 50 2.56 -25.84 -26.81
N LYS A 51 3.55 -26.70 -27.03
CA LYS A 51 4.55 -27.10 -26.02
C LYS A 51 5.65 -26.05 -25.83
N ASP A 52 5.84 -25.18 -26.81
CA ASP A 52 6.79 -24.06 -26.78
C ASP A 52 6.12 -22.76 -26.30
N TRP A 53 4.84 -22.82 -25.95
CA TRP A 53 4.04 -21.68 -25.51
C TRP A 53 4.51 -21.13 -24.16
N THR A 54 4.84 -19.84 -24.16
CA THR A 54 5.00 -19.09 -22.92
C THR A 54 3.65 -18.52 -22.50
N HIS A 55 3.15 -18.97 -21.36
CA HIS A 55 1.85 -18.53 -20.82
C HIS A 55 1.74 -16.98 -20.82
N PRO A 56 0.66 -16.39 -21.37
CA PRO A 56 0.50 -14.94 -21.42
C PRO A 56 0.35 -14.39 -20.00
N ASP A 57 0.99 -13.25 -19.71
CA ASP A 57 0.76 -12.51 -18.47
C ASP A 57 -0.66 -11.95 -18.49
N THR A 58 -1.49 -12.37 -17.54
CA THR A 58 -2.93 -12.08 -17.56
C THR A 58 -3.34 -10.95 -16.64
N ARG A 59 -2.37 -10.41 -15.88
CA ARG A 59 -2.55 -9.21 -15.07
C ARG A 59 -2.88 -8.01 -15.97
N PRO A 60 -3.62 -7.02 -15.47
CA PRO A 60 -3.74 -5.75 -16.19
C PRO A 60 -2.35 -5.19 -16.51
N ARG A 61 -2.14 -4.67 -17.72
CA ARG A 61 -0.82 -4.22 -18.20
C ARG A 61 -0.11 -3.23 -17.26
N MET A 62 -0.86 -2.37 -16.57
CA MET A 62 -0.33 -1.36 -15.64
C MET A 62 -0.06 -1.88 -14.22
N ARG A 63 -0.28 -3.17 -13.96
CA ARG A 63 -0.13 -3.77 -12.63
C ARG A 63 1.27 -3.54 -12.06
N GLY A 64 1.31 -2.88 -10.90
CA GLY A 64 2.52 -2.57 -10.14
C GLY A 64 3.41 -1.46 -10.72
N TRP A 65 3.16 -0.99 -11.95
CA TRP A 65 4.01 0.03 -12.59
C TRP A 65 3.93 1.40 -11.90
N LEU A 66 2.73 1.80 -11.47
CA LEU A 66 2.54 3.07 -10.77
C LEU A 66 3.40 3.13 -9.49
N HIS A 67 3.37 2.07 -8.67
CA HIS A 67 4.18 2.00 -7.46
C HIS A 67 5.68 1.84 -7.77
N LEU A 68 6.05 1.16 -8.86
CA LEU A 68 7.46 1.07 -9.27
C LEU A 68 8.05 2.46 -9.57
N PHE A 69 7.38 3.27 -10.39
CA PHE A 69 7.84 4.63 -10.67
C PHE A 69 7.78 5.52 -9.42
N SER A 70 6.74 5.36 -8.60
CA SER A 70 6.58 6.11 -7.36
C SER A 70 7.64 5.76 -6.32
N PHE A 71 8.20 4.54 -6.31
CA PHE A 71 9.31 4.17 -5.45
C PHE A 71 10.56 5.01 -5.74
N PHE A 72 10.96 5.12 -7.01
CA PHE A 72 12.09 5.97 -7.39
C PHE A 72 11.80 7.45 -7.16
N GLY A 73 10.56 7.90 -7.42
CA GLY A 73 10.10 9.23 -7.07
C GLY A 73 10.21 9.51 -5.57
N ALA A 74 9.82 8.56 -4.72
CA ALA A 74 9.89 8.67 -3.27
C ALA A 74 11.34 8.72 -2.75
N ILE A 75 12.29 8.00 -3.39
CA ILE A 75 13.72 8.12 -3.07
C ILE A 75 14.21 9.54 -3.34
N VAL A 76 13.90 10.09 -4.52
CA VAL A 76 14.31 11.46 -4.88
C VAL A 76 13.65 12.48 -3.94
N ALA A 77 12.35 12.33 -3.69
CA ALA A 77 11.61 13.19 -2.78
C ALA A 77 12.18 13.14 -1.35
N GLY A 78 12.51 11.96 -0.84
CA GLY A 78 13.17 11.80 0.46
C GLY A 78 14.58 12.38 0.50
N ALA A 79 15.38 12.19 -0.56
CA ALA A 79 16.72 12.77 -0.68
C ALA A 79 16.71 14.31 -0.67
N VAL A 80 15.60 14.94 -1.06
CA VAL A 80 15.39 16.39 -0.96
C VAL A 80 14.84 16.78 0.41
N LEU A 81 13.76 16.14 0.86
CA LEU A 81 13.03 16.59 2.05
C LEU A 81 13.79 16.32 3.36
N ILE A 82 14.52 15.20 3.45
CA ILE A 82 15.23 14.82 4.68
C ILE A 82 16.31 15.84 5.04
N PRO A 83 17.24 16.22 4.14
CA PRO A 83 18.24 17.24 4.47
C PRO A 83 17.61 18.59 4.84
N LEU A 84 16.58 19.02 4.12
CA LEU A 84 15.84 20.24 4.44
C LEU A 84 15.23 20.18 5.85
N ALA A 85 14.70 19.03 6.25
CA ALA A 85 14.16 18.84 7.59
C ALA A 85 15.23 18.90 8.69
N TYR A 86 16.43 18.36 8.43
CA TYR A 86 17.54 18.46 9.38
C TYR A 86 18.09 19.88 9.53
N VAL A 87 17.95 20.73 8.50
CA VAL A 87 18.30 22.16 8.60
C VAL A 87 17.35 22.88 9.56
N GLU A 88 16.06 22.56 9.54
CA GLU A 88 15.09 23.13 10.46
C GLU A 88 15.34 22.65 11.90
N SER A 89 15.37 21.33 12.13
CA SER A 89 15.74 20.76 13.44
C SER A 89 15.99 19.27 13.38
N VAL A 90 16.67 18.72 14.40
CA VAL A 90 16.83 17.25 14.55
C VAL A 90 15.47 16.55 14.67
N ARG A 91 14.50 17.19 15.34
CA ARG A 91 13.13 16.69 15.50
C ARG A 91 12.44 16.55 14.15
N ALA A 92 12.51 17.59 13.31
CA ALA A 92 11.98 17.55 11.95
C ALA A 92 12.70 16.48 11.11
N GLY A 93 14.04 16.48 11.10
CA GLY A 93 14.86 15.52 10.38
C GLY A 93 14.51 14.06 10.66
N LEU A 94 14.39 13.67 11.93
CA LEU A 94 14.04 12.30 12.32
C LEU A 94 12.61 11.92 11.92
N SER A 95 11.64 12.82 12.15
CA SER A 95 10.23 12.57 11.84
C SER A 95 9.99 12.38 10.34
N VAL A 96 10.63 13.21 9.52
CA VAL A 96 10.57 13.17 8.06
C VAL A 96 11.32 11.96 7.51
N THR A 97 12.47 11.61 8.10
CA THR A 97 13.19 10.38 7.73
C THR A 97 12.31 9.15 7.91
N LEU A 98 11.62 9.03 9.05
CA LEU A 98 10.71 7.92 9.29
C LEU A 98 9.57 7.88 8.26
N TYR A 99 8.94 9.02 8.00
CA TYR A 99 7.94 9.16 6.94
C TYR A 99 8.47 8.69 5.57
N CYS A 100 9.62 9.22 5.14
CA CYS A 100 10.25 8.89 3.85
C CYS A 100 10.63 7.40 3.74
N LEU A 101 11.07 6.77 4.83
CA LEU A 101 11.33 5.33 4.85
C LEU A 101 10.04 4.53 4.65
N THR A 102 8.94 4.93 5.29
CA THR A 102 7.66 4.22 5.16
C THR A 102 7.03 4.35 3.77
N ILE A 103 7.10 5.51 3.11
CA ILE A 103 6.61 5.69 1.73
C ILE A 103 7.47 4.91 0.72
N CYS A 104 8.80 4.89 0.89
CA CYS A 104 9.70 4.05 0.11
C CYS A 104 9.39 2.57 0.33
N GLY A 105 9.15 2.15 1.57
CA GLY A 105 8.75 0.79 1.91
C GLY A 105 7.42 0.40 1.25
N LEU A 106 6.40 1.26 1.32
CA LEU A 106 5.09 1.03 0.71
C LEU A 106 5.22 0.79 -0.80
N PHE A 107 5.80 1.76 -1.52
CA PHE A 107 5.89 1.66 -2.97
C PHE A 107 6.87 0.57 -3.42
N GLY A 108 7.99 0.40 -2.73
CA GLY A 108 9.00 -0.60 -3.06
C GLY A 108 8.50 -2.03 -2.86
N VAL A 109 7.91 -2.32 -1.70
CA VAL A 109 7.34 -3.65 -1.41
C VAL A 109 6.19 -3.94 -2.36
N SER A 110 5.30 -2.98 -2.62
CA SER A 110 4.17 -3.16 -3.52
C SER A 110 4.57 -3.36 -4.97
N ALA A 111 5.53 -2.57 -5.46
CA ALA A 111 6.10 -2.77 -6.78
C ALA A 111 6.71 -4.17 -6.90
N LEU A 112 7.51 -4.60 -5.91
CA LEU A 112 8.16 -5.90 -5.94
C LEU A 112 7.14 -7.05 -5.86
N TYR A 113 6.10 -6.92 -5.03
CA TYR A 113 5.01 -7.88 -4.92
C TYR A 113 4.30 -8.10 -6.27
N HIS A 114 3.96 -7.01 -6.96
CA HIS A 114 3.16 -7.09 -8.19
C HIS A 114 3.95 -7.30 -9.47
N ARG A 115 5.23 -6.91 -9.52
CA ARG A 115 6.06 -7.01 -10.74
C ARG A 115 6.82 -8.32 -10.84
N ARG A 116 7.17 -8.94 -9.72
CA ARG A 116 7.92 -10.20 -9.70
C ARG A 116 6.97 -11.40 -9.68
N ARG A 117 7.38 -12.48 -10.35
CA ARG A 117 6.77 -13.80 -10.21
C ARG A 117 7.39 -14.52 -9.03
N TRP A 118 6.55 -15.07 -8.17
CA TRP A 118 6.97 -15.66 -6.91
C TRP A 118 6.62 -17.15 -6.84
N SER A 119 7.46 -17.91 -6.13
CA SER A 119 7.06 -19.22 -5.63
C SER A 119 5.91 -19.09 -4.62
N PRO A 120 5.15 -20.16 -4.32
CA PRO A 120 4.02 -20.10 -3.40
C PRO A 120 4.39 -19.55 -2.02
N ARG A 121 5.59 -19.89 -1.51
CA ARG A 121 6.11 -19.33 -0.27
C ARG A 121 6.44 -17.84 -0.38
N GLY A 122 7.12 -17.44 -1.47
CA GLY A 122 7.50 -16.03 -1.70
C GLY A 122 6.29 -15.13 -1.85
N TRP A 123 5.27 -15.58 -2.58
CA TRP A 123 4.02 -14.84 -2.78
C TRP A 123 3.31 -14.56 -1.46
N ARG A 124 3.19 -15.57 -0.58
CA ARG A 124 2.60 -15.41 0.76
C ARG A 124 3.31 -14.36 1.60
N ILE A 125 4.65 -14.43 1.64
CA ILE A 125 5.46 -13.46 2.39
C ILE A 125 5.26 -12.05 1.82
N MET A 126 5.35 -11.89 0.51
CA MET A 126 5.25 -10.57 -0.12
C MET A 126 3.86 -9.96 -0.02
N LYS A 127 2.79 -10.76 -0.16
CA LYS A 127 1.42 -10.31 0.06
C LYS A 127 1.25 -9.75 1.47
N ARG A 128 1.77 -10.48 2.45
CA ARG A 128 1.72 -10.09 3.86
C ARG A 128 2.50 -8.80 4.11
N LEU A 129 3.70 -8.67 3.54
CA LEU A 129 4.51 -7.46 3.63
C LEU A 129 3.80 -6.26 2.96
N ASP A 130 3.27 -6.43 1.75
CA ASP A 130 2.58 -5.39 1.00
C ASP A 130 1.39 -4.82 1.78
N HIS A 131 0.51 -5.69 2.29
CA HIS A 131 -0.64 -5.29 3.11
C HIS A 131 -0.24 -4.69 4.46
N SER A 132 0.91 -5.07 5.00
CA SER A 132 1.44 -4.55 6.26
C SER A 132 2.01 -3.14 6.10
N MET A 133 2.63 -2.86 4.95
CA MET A 133 3.22 -1.55 4.67
C MET A 133 2.15 -0.44 4.64
N ILE A 134 0.90 -0.75 4.32
CA ILE A 134 -0.20 0.22 4.41
C ILE A 134 -0.35 0.75 5.85
N PHE A 135 -0.34 -0.14 6.85
CA PHE A 135 -0.42 0.26 8.26
C PHE A 135 0.78 1.09 8.70
N LEU A 136 1.99 0.63 8.36
CA LEU A 136 3.22 1.33 8.72
C LEU A 136 3.31 2.71 8.06
N PHE A 137 2.89 2.81 6.80
CA PHE A 137 2.88 4.07 6.07
C PHE A 137 1.85 5.07 6.61
N ILE A 138 0.68 4.61 7.07
CA ILE A 138 -0.26 5.47 7.79
C ILE A 138 0.44 6.07 9.02
N ALA A 139 1.01 5.24 9.90
CA ALA A 139 1.71 5.73 11.10
C ALA A 139 2.93 6.61 10.78
N GLY A 140 3.70 6.26 9.76
CA GLY A 140 4.83 7.06 9.27
C GLY A 140 4.39 8.43 8.77
N THR A 141 3.24 8.53 8.09
CA THR A 141 2.65 9.79 7.63
C THR A 141 2.22 10.69 8.79
N TYR A 142 1.64 10.11 9.86
CA TYR A 142 1.27 10.88 11.05
C TYR A 142 2.48 11.45 11.80
N THR A 143 3.64 10.81 11.70
CA THR A 143 4.80 11.13 12.53
C THR A 143 5.26 12.60 12.41
N PRO A 144 5.53 13.16 11.21
CA PRO A 144 5.89 14.57 11.08
C PRO A 144 4.76 15.52 11.52
N PHE A 145 3.48 15.20 11.27
CA PHE A 145 2.39 16.06 11.73
C PHE A 145 2.25 16.07 13.26
N ALA A 146 2.32 14.91 13.90
CA ALA A 146 2.20 14.81 15.34
C ALA A 146 3.39 15.48 16.06
N LEU A 147 4.58 15.46 15.46
CA LEU A 147 5.76 16.07 16.05
C LEU A 147 5.91 17.56 15.72
N LEU A 148 5.40 18.04 14.59
CA LEU A 148 5.64 19.41 14.12
C LEU A 148 4.37 20.26 14.00
N ALA A 149 3.19 19.67 13.87
CA ALA A 149 1.94 20.39 13.57
C ALA A 149 0.86 20.25 14.65
N VAL A 150 1.22 19.70 15.82
CA VAL A 150 0.32 19.45 16.95
C VAL A 150 1.08 19.75 18.24
N ASP A 151 0.38 20.17 19.29
CA ASP A 151 0.98 20.32 20.62
C ASP A 151 1.60 19.01 21.12
N GLU A 152 2.57 19.10 22.02
CA GLU A 152 3.40 17.94 22.40
C GLU A 152 2.60 16.80 23.05
N VAL A 153 1.61 17.12 23.89
CA VAL A 153 0.81 16.12 24.61
C VAL A 153 -0.13 15.41 23.65
N THR A 154 -0.86 16.17 22.83
CA THR A 154 -1.76 15.61 21.82
C THR A 154 -0.98 14.84 20.76
N GLY A 155 0.17 15.37 20.31
CA GLY A 155 1.08 14.73 19.38
C GLY A 155 1.58 13.37 19.89
N PHE A 156 1.95 13.27 21.17
CA PHE A 156 2.30 11.99 21.81
C PHE A 156 1.15 10.98 21.72
N TRP A 157 -0.08 11.38 22.06
CA TRP A 157 -1.23 10.48 22.00
C TRP A 157 -1.59 10.07 20.57
N VAL A 158 -1.49 10.98 19.60
CA VAL A 158 -1.65 10.67 18.18
C VAL A 158 -0.63 9.61 17.77
N LEU A 159 0.65 9.80 18.08
CA LEU A 159 1.71 8.83 17.79
C LEU A 159 1.44 7.47 18.43
N ALA A 160 1.07 7.45 19.71
CA ALA A 160 0.77 6.22 20.43
C ALA A 160 -0.37 5.46 19.75
N VAL A 161 -1.49 6.13 19.45
CA VAL A 161 -2.65 5.53 18.78
C VAL A 161 -2.29 4.98 17.41
N VAL A 162 -1.61 5.78 16.57
CA VAL A 162 -1.35 5.37 15.19
C VAL A 162 -0.30 4.27 15.09
N TRP A 163 0.74 4.28 15.92
CA TRP A 163 1.76 3.23 15.94
C TRP A 163 1.26 1.94 16.59
N ILE A 164 0.52 2.00 17.71
CA ILE A 164 -0.12 0.81 18.29
C ILE A 164 -1.12 0.21 17.29
N GLY A 165 -1.96 1.04 16.68
CA GLY A 165 -2.90 0.61 15.63
C GLY A 165 -2.19 -0.01 14.43
N ALA A 166 -1.07 0.56 13.99
CA ALA A 166 -0.28 0.00 12.90
C ALA A 166 0.33 -1.35 13.27
N LEU A 167 0.93 -1.49 14.46
CA LEU A 167 1.49 -2.75 14.93
C LEU A 167 0.43 -3.83 15.12
N ALA A 168 -0.75 -3.46 15.61
CA ALA A 168 -1.90 -4.36 15.70
C ALA A 168 -2.35 -4.82 14.31
N GLY A 169 -2.41 -3.89 13.33
CA GLY A 169 -2.73 -4.19 11.94
C GLY A 169 -1.71 -5.10 11.25
N VAL A 170 -0.41 -4.84 11.45
CA VAL A 170 0.67 -5.72 10.96
C VAL A 170 0.55 -7.11 11.59
N THR A 171 0.35 -7.18 12.90
CA THR A 171 0.17 -8.45 13.62
C THR A 171 -1.02 -9.22 13.06
N LEU A 172 -2.17 -8.57 12.88
CA LEU A 172 -3.36 -9.17 12.26
C LEU A 172 -3.03 -9.76 10.88
N LYS A 173 -2.27 -9.05 10.04
CA LYS A 173 -1.90 -9.54 8.70
C LYS A 173 -0.89 -10.69 8.73
N MET A 174 -0.03 -10.75 9.75
CA MET A 174 0.91 -11.86 9.91
C MET A 174 0.24 -13.12 10.44
N THR A 175 -0.69 -12.98 11.40
CA THR A 175 -1.28 -14.11 12.15
C THR A 175 -2.61 -14.58 11.57
N TRP A 176 -3.38 -13.70 10.91
CA TRP A 176 -4.64 -14.03 10.27
C TRP A 176 -4.63 -13.68 8.77
N PRO A 177 -3.88 -14.43 7.95
CA PRO A 177 -3.74 -14.18 6.51
C PRO A 177 -5.06 -14.27 5.73
N THR A 178 -5.97 -15.17 6.16
CA THR A 178 -7.29 -15.39 5.55
C THR A 178 -8.32 -14.33 5.95
N ALA A 179 -7.93 -13.33 6.73
CA ALA A 179 -8.83 -12.25 7.14
C ALA A 179 -9.43 -11.57 5.90
N PRO A 180 -10.77 -11.52 5.80
CA PRO A 180 -11.39 -11.01 4.60
C PRO A 180 -11.08 -9.52 4.41
N ARG A 181 -11.00 -9.08 3.15
CA ARG A 181 -10.70 -7.69 2.75
C ARG A 181 -11.54 -6.63 3.48
N TRP A 182 -12.78 -6.95 3.83
CA TRP A 182 -13.69 -6.05 4.57
C TRP A 182 -13.29 -5.83 6.03
N VAL A 183 -12.35 -6.61 6.59
CA VAL A 183 -11.73 -6.33 7.89
C VAL A 183 -10.56 -5.36 7.70
N GLY A 184 -9.69 -5.61 6.73
CA GLY A 184 -8.50 -4.80 6.50
C GLY A 184 -8.81 -3.35 6.09
N VAL A 185 -9.68 -3.17 5.09
CA VAL A 185 -9.97 -1.84 4.53
C VAL A 185 -10.55 -0.86 5.57
N PRO A 186 -11.56 -1.23 6.37
CA PRO A 186 -12.04 -0.35 7.45
C PRO A 186 -11.00 -0.05 8.50
N LEU A 187 -10.09 -0.99 8.83
CA LEU A 187 -8.99 -0.72 9.77
C LEU A 187 -8.01 0.31 9.22
N TYR A 188 -7.66 0.22 7.92
CA TYR A 188 -6.83 1.25 7.26
C TYR A 188 -7.51 2.62 7.30
N ILE A 189 -8.80 2.67 6.97
CA ILE A 189 -9.57 3.92 6.97
C ILE A 189 -9.69 4.48 8.39
N ALA A 190 -10.08 3.67 9.37
CA ALA A 190 -10.22 4.11 10.76
C ALA A 190 -8.90 4.68 11.31
N LEU A 191 -7.78 3.99 11.08
CA LEU A 191 -6.46 4.47 11.49
C LEU A 191 -6.06 5.74 10.73
N GLY A 192 -6.35 5.78 9.42
CA GLY A 192 -6.07 6.92 8.54
C GLY A 192 -6.88 8.18 8.88
N TRP A 193 -7.99 8.06 9.60
CA TRP A 193 -8.87 9.18 9.97
C TRP A 193 -8.64 9.73 11.39
N VAL A 194 -7.64 9.23 12.13
CA VAL A 194 -7.22 9.79 13.43
C VAL A 194 -6.91 11.30 13.35
N ALA A 195 -6.47 11.79 12.20
CA ALA A 195 -6.16 13.19 11.92
C ALA A 195 -7.35 14.13 12.15
N VAL A 196 -8.59 13.64 12.05
CA VAL A 196 -9.79 14.46 12.29
C VAL A 196 -9.77 15.11 13.67
N PHE A 197 -9.20 14.43 14.67
CA PHE A 197 -9.12 14.94 16.04
C PHE A 197 -8.10 16.08 16.21
N VAL A 198 -7.20 16.28 15.24
CA VAL A 198 -6.12 17.28 15.30
C VAL A 198 -6.11 18.25 14.11
N LEU A 199 -7.21 18.32 13.33
CA LEU A 199 -7.28 19.24 12.17
C LEU A 199 -7.17 20.71 12.58
N THR A 200 -7.71 21.08 13.75
CA THR A 200 -7.61 22.44 14.29
C THR A 200 -6.15 22.81 14.60
N ASP A 201 -5.39 21.87 15.17
CA ASP A 201 -3.98 22.08 15.44
C ASP A 201 -3.17 22.18 14.15
N ILE A 202 -3.43 21.29 13.18
CA ILE A 202 -2.81 21.34 11.85
C ILE A 202 -3.12 22.68 11.16
N LEU A 203 -4.33 23.20 11.28
CA LEU A 203 -4.69 24.50 10.74
C LEU A 203 -3.86 25.63 11.36
N HIS A 204 -3.71 25.63 12.70
CA HIS A 204 -3.00 26.69 13.41
C HIS A 204 -1.49 26.60 13.26
N PHE A 205 -0.90 25.40 13.28
CA PHE A 205 0.55 25.19 13.31
C PHE A 205 1.15 24.89 11.95
N ALA A 206 0.43 24.25 11.03
CA ALA A 206 0.92 23.93 9.68
C ALA A 206 0.22 24.74 8.57
N GLY A 207 -0.86 25.46 8.90
CA GLY A 207 -1.56 26.36 8.00
C GLY A 207 -2.56 25.69 7.05
N VAL A 208 -3.37 26.53 6.40
CA VAL A 208 -4.47 26.11 5.50
C VAL A 208 -4.00 25.18 4.37
N ALA A 209 -2.84 25.45 3.78
CA ALA A 209 -2.32 24.63 2.68
C ALA A 209 -2.08 23.17 3.10
N SER A 210 -1.42 22.96 4.25
CA SER A 210 -1.16 21.64 4.83
C SER A 210 -2.46 20.92 5.16
N LEU A 211 -3.43 21.64 5.77
CA LEU A 211 -4.75 21.09 6.09
C LEU A 211 -5.48 20.59 4.83
N VAL A 212 -5.58 21.43 3.79
CA VAL A 212 -6.31 21.09 2.56
C VAL A 212 -5.66 19.91 1.85
N LEU A 213 -4.33 19.90 1.76
CA LEU A 213 -3.59 18.80 1.13
C LEU A 213 -3.72 17.49 1.93
N LEU A 214 -3.66 17.56 3.26
CA LEU A 214 -3.86 16.40 4.13
C LEU A 214 -5.28 15.83 3.96
N ALA A 215 -6.29 16.69 3.98
CA ALA A 215 -7.69 16.31 3.82
C ALA A 215 -7.95 15.72 2.42
N ALA A 216 -7.45 16.37 1.36
CA ALA A 216 -7.55 15.87 -0.01
C ALA A 216 -6.90 14.49 -0.15
N GLY A 217 -5.68 14.31 0.38
CA GLY A 217 -5.01 13.01 0.38
C GLY A 217 -5.77 11.95 1.18
N GLY A 218 -6.35 12.30 2.34
CA GLY A 218 -7.17 11.39 3.14
C GLY A 218 -8.44 10.91 2.41
N VAL A 219 -9.10 11.82 1.70
CA VAL A 219 -10.24 11.50 0.82
C VAL A 219 -9.79 10.58 -0.31
N LEU A 220 -8.67 10.88 -0.99
CA LEU A 220 -8.14 10.06 -2.07
C LEU A 220 -7.78 8.64 -1.60
N TYR A 221 -7.13 8.48 -0.44
CA TYR A 221 -6.88 7.15 0.14
C TYR A 221 -8.18 6.39 0.41
N THR A 222 -9.19 7.07 0.94
CA THR A 222 -10.51 6.47 1.23
C THR A 222 -11.19 6.01 -0.06
N LEU A 223 -11.21 6.85 -1.10
CA LEU A 223 -11.79 6.52 -2.40
C LEU A 223 -11.03 5.36 -3.09
N GLY A 224 -9.70 5.36 -3.00
CA GLY A 224 -8.88 4.25 -3.48
C GLY A 224 -9.20 2.95 -2.74
N GLY A 225 -9.23 2.98 -1.41
CA GLY A 225 -9.55 1.81 -0.59
C GLY A 225 -10.95 1.27 -0.87
N LEU A 226 -11.92 2.16 -1.12
CA LEU A 226 -13.27 1.78 -1.52
C LEU A 226 -13.28 1.14 -2.92
N ALA A 227 -12.54 1.69 -3.89
CA ALA A 227 -12.43 1.09 -5.22
C ALA A 227 -11.84 -0.33 -5.16
N TYR A 228 -10.82 -0.54 -4.33
CA TYR A 228 -10.23 -1.86 -4.06
C TYR A 228 -11.24 -2.82 -3.41
N ALA A 229 -11.94 -2.37 -2.36
CA ALA A 229 -12.92 -3.18 -1.64
C ALA A 229 -14.09 -3.62 -2.54
N LEU A 230 -14.59 -2.70 -3.39
CA LEU A 230 -15.72 -2.93 -4.29
C LEU A 230 -15.35 -3.64 -5.60
N LYS A 231 -14.05 -3.83 -5.88
CA LYS A 231 -13.53 -4.34 -7.17
C LYS A 231 -14.01 -3.54 -8.40
N LYS A 232 -14.27 -2.24 -8.24
CA LYS A 232 -14.77 -1.33 -9.28
C LYS A 232 -14.23 0.09 -9.04
N PRO A 233 -14.11 0.93 -10.07
CA PRO A 233 -14.41 0.70 -11.48
C PRO A 233 -13.28 -0.03 -12.24
N ASN A 234 -13.56 -0.50 -13.46
CA ASN A 234 -12.55 -1.04 -14.37
C ASN A 234 -12.52 -0.18 -15.65
N PRO A 235 -11.86 1.00 -15.61
CA PRO A 235 -11.98 1.99 -16.68
C PRO A 235 -11.41 1.52 -18.02
N TRP A 236 -10.36 0.68 -18.00
CA TRP A 236 -9.81 0.07 -19.20
C TRP A 236 -9.54 -1.42 -18.96
N PRO A 237 -10.52 -2.30 -19.24
CA PRO A 237 -10.38 -3.75 -19.04
C PRO A 237 -9.09 -4.31 -19.69
N GLY A 238 -8.35 -5.12 -18.93
CA GLY A 238 -7.07 -5.71 -19.36
C GLY A 238 -5.85 -4.78 -19.27
N THR A 239 -6.04 -3.48 -19.05
CA THR A 239 -4.93 -2.51 -18.93
C THR A 239 -4.92 -1.79 -17.58
N PHE A 240 -6.07 -1.26 -17.16
CA PHE A 240 -6.25 -0.44 -15.97
C PHE A 240 -7.60 -0.77 -15.30
N GLY A 241 -7.55 -1.51 -14.19
CA GLY A 241 -8.70 -1.93 -13.41
C GLY A 241 -8.81 -1.22 -12.06
N TYR A 242 -9.69 -1.72 -11.19
CA TYR A 242 -9.95 -1.16 -9.86
C TYR A 242 -8.70 -1.07 -8.97
N HIS A 243 -7.76 -1.99 -9.16
CA HIS A 243 -6.55 -2.05 -8.36
C HIS A 243 -5.52 -1.00 -8.84
N GLU A 244 -5.47 -0.74 -10.15
CA GLU A 244 -4.70 0.36 -10.70
C GLU A 244 -5.32 1.72 -10.32
N VAL A 245 -6.65 1.82 -10.19
CA VAL A 245 -7.32 2.98 -9.60
C VAL A 245 -6.87 3.17 -8.15
N PHE A 246 -6.85 2.11 -7.34
CA PHE A 246 -6.35 2.16 -5.97
C PHE A 246 -4.88 2.63 -5.90
N HIS A 247 -4.00 2.10 -6.75
CA HIS A 247 -2.61 2.54 -6.83
C HIS A 247 -2.49 4.02 -7.23
N ALA A 248 -3.24 4.46 -8.25
CA ALA A 248 -3.22 5.85 -8.70
C ALA A 248 -3.67 6.81 -7.59
N MET A 249 -4.77 6.50 -6.90
CA MET A 249 -5.26 7.30 -5.78
C MET A 249 -4.25 7.35 -4.63
N THR A 250 -3.62 6.22 -4.31
CA THR A 250 -2.56 6.12 -3.29
C THR A 250 -1.36 7.00 -3.64
N VAL A 251 -0.93 7.00 -4.90
CA VAL A 251 0.19 7.83 -5.37
C VAL A 251 -0.15 9.32 -5.29
N VAL A 252 -1.32 9.74 -5.78
CA VAL A 252 -1.73 11.16 -5.73
C VAL A 252 -1.90 11.61 -4.28
N ALA A 253 -2.50 10.78 -3.43
CA ALA A 253 -2.63 11.06 -2.00
C ALA A 253 -1.26 11.22 -1.31
N ALA A 254 -0.30 10.34 -1.64
CA ALA A 254 1.05 10.41 -1.09
C ALA A 254 1.78 11.70 -1.52
N ILE A 255 1.58 12.16 -2.76
CA ILE A 255 2.09 13.46 -3.24
C ILE A 255 1.46 14.60 -2.43
N CYS A 256 0.14 14.59 -2.23
CA CYS A 256 -0.53 15.61 -1.40
C CYS A 256 0.06 15.64 0.02
N HIS A 257 0.23 14.47 0.65
CA HIS A 257 0.76 14.37 2.01
C HIS A 257 2.24 14.77 2.09
N TYR A 258 3.06 14.42 1.09
CA TYR A 258 4.44 14.88 1.01
C TYR A 258 4.54 16.42 0.99
N ILE A 259 3.72 17.07 0.14
CA ILE A 259 3.69 18.54 0.06
C ILE A 259 3.13 19.14 1.36
N ALA A 260 2.16 18.50 2.00
CA ALA A 260 1.65 18.93 3.30
C ALA A 260 2.72 18.84 4.40
N VAL A 261 3.55 17.78 4.42
CA VAL A 261 4.68 17.64 5.35
C VAL A 261 5.72 18.73 5.10
N TYR A 262 6.04 19.01 3.83
CA TYR A 262 6.93 20.12 3.47
C TYR A 262 6.44 21.45 4.06
N PHE A 263 5.15 21.79 3.91
CA PHE A 263 4.62 23.01 4.50
C PHE A 263 4.57 23.00 6.04
N ALA A 264 4.28 21.85 6.64
CA ALA A 264 4.26 21.70 8.10
C ALA A 264 5.63 21.98 8.72
N MET A 265 6.72 21.59 8.05
CA MET A 265 8.09 21.83 8.54
C MET A 265 8.44 23.32 8.63
N TYR A 266 8.02 24.16 7.67
CA TYR A 266 8.42 25.58 7.63
C TYR A 266 7.48 26.53 8.37
N LYS A 267 6.26 26.09 8.69
CA LYS A 267 5.26 26.91 9.38
C LYS A 267 5.14 26.59 10.87
N SER A 268 5.70 25.47 11.28
CA SER A 268 5.65 25.04 12.67
C SER A 268 6.41 26.01 13.58
N PRO A 269 5.82 26.44 14.70
CA PRO A 269 6.56 27.10 15.78
C PRO A 269 7.36 26.10 16.64
N LEU A 270 7.31 24.79 16.33
CA LEU A 270 7.89 23.68 17.09
C LEU A 270 9.14 23.08 16.43
N THR A 271 9.57 23.63 15.28
CA THR A 271 10.86 23.39 14.66
C THR A 271 11.92 24.32 15.22
#